data_AF-A0A450TFQ4-F1
#
_entry.id   AF-A0A450TFQ4-F1
#
_cell.length_a   1.000
_cell.length_b   1.000
_cell.length_c   1.000
_cell.angle_alpha   90.00
_cell.angle_beta   90.00
_cell.angle_gamma   90.00
#
_symmetry.space_group_name_H-M   'P 1'
#
loop_
_entity.id
_entity.type
_entity.pdbx_description
1 polymer ?
#
loop_
_entity_poly.entity_id
_entity_poly.type
_entity_poly.pdbx_seq_one_letter_code
_entity_poly.pdbx_strand_id
1 'polypeptide(L)'
;MLLDSNIIIYAVEPGYDSVRRFVGQQKAMVFAVSKVEVLGYHRLLSEHRQKLEDLFSALPVLPASDPIIEQAIALCQRRRMWAMR
;
A
#
# COMPACT_ATOMS: atom_id res chain seq x y z
N MET A 1 -9.22 -5.35 5.51
CA MET A 1 -9.25 -4.31 4.47
C MET A 1 -7.88 -4.23 3.82
N LEU A 2 -7.80 -4.40 2.51
CA LEU A 2 -6.55 -4.26 1.77
C LEU A 2 -6.32 -2.76 1.47
N LEU A 3 -5.15 -2.25 1.85
CA LEU A 3 -4.83 -0.83 1.63
C LEU A 3 -4.18 -0.62 0.27
N ASP A 4 -4.57 0.47 -0.38
CA ASP A 4 -3.88 1.05 -1.53
C ASP A 4 -2.67 1.89 -1.08
N SER A 5 -1.70 2.07 -1.97
CA SER A 5 -0.49 2.87 -1.74
C SER A 5 -0.80 4.30 -1.28
N ASN A 6 -1.86 4.94 -1.80
CA ASN A 6 -2.25 6.28 -1.35
C ASN A 6 -2.73 6.30 0.10
N ILE A 7 -3.52 5.30 0.51
CA ILE A 7 -4.01 5.20 1.89
C ILE A 7 -2.85 4.92 2.86
N ILE A 8 -1.86 4.13 2.44
CA ILE A 8 -0.64 3.88 3.20
C ILE A 8 0.12 5.19 3.44
N ILE A 9 0.30 6.02 2.41
CA ILE A 9 0.96 7.33 2.51
C ILE A 9 0.18 8.24 3.47
N TYR A 10 -1.13 8.41 3.27
CA TYR A 10 -1.93 9.28 4.13
C TYR A 10 -2.04 8.78 5.58
N ALA A 11 -1.90 7.48 5.84
CA ALA A 11 -1.94 6.96 7.20
C ALA A 11 -0.74 7.38 8.06
N VAL A 12 0.37 7.79 7.45
CA VAL A 12 1.60 8.26 8.14
C VAL A 12 1.83 9.77 8.02
N GLU A 13 1.05 10.44 7.18
CA GLU A 13 1.17 11.87 6.90
C GLU A 13 0.52 12.70 8.02
N PRO A 14 1.18 13.75 8.54
CA PRO A 14 0.54 14.66 9.49
C PRO A 14 -0.68 15.36 8.85
N GLY A 15 -1.74 15.59 9.63
CA GLY A 15 -2.97 16.21 9.16
C GLY A 15 -4.04 15.24 8.65
N TYR A 16 -3.73 13.95 8.56
CA TYR A 16 -4.67 12.89 8.14
C TYR A 16 -5.05 11.94 9.30
N ASP A 17 -5.19 12.47 10.51
CA ASP A 17 -5.49 11.68 11.73
C ASP A 17 -6.80 10.88 11.64
N SER A 18 -7.76 11.34 10.83
CA SER A 18 -8.99 10.58 10.54
C SER A 18 -8.69 9.29 9.76
N VAL A 19 -7.79 9.34 8.78
CA VAL A 19 -7.35 8.17 7.99
C VAL A 19 -6.60 7.19 8.88
N ARG A 20 -5.65 7.69 9.68
CA ARG A 20 -4.90 6.86 10.63
C ARG A 20 -5.83 6.14 11.61
N ARG A 21 -6.79 6.86 12.20
CA ARG A 21 -7.80 6.27 13.11
C ARG A 21 -8.67 5.25 12.40
N PHE A 22 -9.14 5.56 11.19
CA PHE A 22 -9.95 4.65 10.40
C PHE A 22 -9.20 3.35 10.09
N VAL A 23 -7.96 3.44 9.62
CA VAL A 23 -7.11 2.25 9.35
C VAL A 23 -6.91 1.42 10.62
N GLY A 24 -6.63 2.07 11.76
CA GLY A 24 -6.42 1.40 13.04
C GLY A 24 -7.66 0.69 13.62
N GLN A 25 -8.86 1.10 13.22
CA GLN A 25 -10.12 0.45 13.61
C GLN A 25 -10.45 -0.78 12.74
N GLN A 26 -9.76 -0.97 11.62
CA GLN A 26 -9.98 -2.08 10.70
C GLN A 26 -8.90 -3.15 10.86
N LYS A 27 -9.21 -4.40 10.47
CA LYS A 27 -8.18 -5.42 10.21
C LYS A 27 -7.48 -5.10 8.89
N ALA A 28 -6.60 -4.11 8.90
CA ALA A 28 -5.86 -3.65 7.73
C ALA A 28 -4.75 -4.64 7.33
N MET A 29 -4.48 -4.73 6.04
CA MET A 29 -3.42 -5.53 5.43
C MET A 29 -2.93 -4.79 4.19
N VAL A 30 -1.70 -5.07 3.77
CA VAL A 30 -1.06 -4.40 2.63
C VAL A 30 -0.52 -5.44 1.66
N PHE A 31 -0.54 -5.14 0.36
CA PHE A 31 0.04 -6.03 -0.64
C PHE A 31 1.52 -5.72 -0.85
N ALA A 32 2.34 -6.74 -1.13
CA ALA A 32 3.77 -6.56 -1.35
C ALA A 32 4.10 -5.57 -2.48
N VAL A 33 3.26 -5.48 -3.52
CA VAL A 33 3.44 -4.50 -4.61
C VAL A 33 3.32 -3.06 -4.09
N SER A 34 2.33 -2.77 -3.24
CA SER A 34 2.18 -1.45 -2.62
C SER A 34 3.38 -1.07 -1.76
N LYS A 35 4.04 -2.05 -1.12
CA LYS A 35 5.31 -1.82 -0.39
C LYS A 35 6.43 -1.39 -1.33
N VAL A 36 6.54 -2.01 -2.50
CA VAL A 36 7.53 -1.64 -3.53
C VAL A 36 7.25 -0.24 -4.06
N GLU A 37 6.00 0.09 -4.37
CA GLU A 37 5.63 1.43 -4.87
C GLU A 37 5.96 2.53 -3.86
N VAL A 38 5.59 2.32 -2.60
CA VAL A 38 5.71 3.33 -1.54
C VAL A 38 7.17 3.51 -1.09
N LEU A 39 7.89 2.42 -0.79
CA LEU A 39 9.29 2.50 -0.34
C LEU A 39 10.28 2.69 -1.50
N GLY A 40 9.90 2.33 -2.72
CA GLY A 40 10.70 2.49 -3.94
C GLY A 40 10.64 3.89 -4.55
N TYR A 41 9.85 4.80 -4.00
CA TYR A 41 9.77 6.17 -4.49
C TYR A 41 11.12 6.89 -4.29
N HIS A 42 11.78 7.23 -5.40
CA HIS A 42 13.14 7.76 -5.41
C HIS A 42 13.35 9.10 -4.67
N ARG A 43 12.28 9.85 -4.38
CA ARG A 43 12.35 11.13 -3.62
C ARG A 43 11.80 10.99 -2.20
N LEU A 44 11.66 9.77 -1.70
CA LEU A 44 11.21 9.53 -0.33
C LEU A 44 12.25 10.04 0.66
N LEU A 45 11.88 11.05 1.45
CA LEU A 45 12.75 11.58 2.50
C LEU A 45 12.89 10.56 3.63
N SER A 46 14.06 10.55 4.28
CA SER A 46 14.39 9.58 5.33
C SER A 46 13.38 9.56 6.49
N GLU A 47 12.83 10.71 6.86
CA GLU A 47 11.84 10.84 7.92
C GLU A 47 10.49 10.17 7.58
N HIS A 48 10.05 10.23 6.32
CA HIS A 48 8.84 9.55 5.85
C HIS A 48 9.10 8.05 5.69
N ARG A 49 10.30 7.68 5.23
CA ARG A 49 10.71 6.28 5.08
C ARG A 49 10.58 5.50 6.38
N GLN A 50 11.10 6.03 7.50
CA GLN A 50 11.03 5.34 8.78
C GLN A 50 9.57 5.08 9.20
N LYS A 51 8.71 6.10 9.09
CA LYS A 51 7.28 5.96 9.45
C LYS A 51 6.57 4.90 8.61
N LEU A 52 6.90 4.82 7.31
CA LEU A 52 6.35 3.81 6.41
C LEU A 52 6.87 2.41 6.76
N GLU A 53 8.16 2.26 7.03
CA GLU A 53 8.75 0.99 7.47
C GLU A 53 8.14 0.49 8.79
N ASP A 54 7.89 1.39 9.73
CA ASP A 54 7.18 1.07 10.98
C ASP A 54 5.75 0.59 10.72
N LEU A 55 5.03 1.27 9.83
CA LEU A 55 3.67 0.86 9.44
C LEU A 55 3.66 -0.52 8.75
N PHE A 56 4.60 -0.77 7.83
CA PHE A 56 4.73 -2.08 7.17
C PHE A 56 5.13 -3.20 8.14
N SER A 57 5.80 -2.88 9.23
CA SER A 57 6.15 -3.84 10.29
C SER A 57 4.96 -4.13 11.22
N ALA A 58 4.03 -3.18 11.35
CA ALA A 58 2.84 -3.32 12.17
C ALA A 58 1.66 -4.01 11.46
N LEU A 59 1.67 -4.08 10.11
CA LEU A 59 0.59 -4.64 9.31
C LEU A 59 0.99 -5.95 8.62
N PRO A 60 0.06 -6.92 8.45
CA PRO A 60 0.30 -8.07 7.61
C PRO A 60 0.58 -7.67 6.16
N VAL A 61 1.74 -8.06 5.64
CA VAL A 61 2.12 -7.90 4.24
C VAL A 61 1.77 -9.18 3.48
N LEU A 62 0.82 -9.09 2.55
CA LEU A 62 0.43 -10.20 1.71
C LEU A 62 1.45 -10.40 0.57
N PRO A 63 1.93 -11.63 0.35
CA PRO A 63 2.92 -11.91 -0.68
C PRO A 63 2.32 -11.83 -2.08
N ALA A 64 3.13 -11.36 -3.03
CA ALA A 64 2.80 -11.41 -4.45
C ALA A 64 3.27 -12.76 -5.04
N SER A 65 2.41 -13.77 -4.99
CA SER A 65 2.65 -15.06 -5.65
C SER A 65 2.20 -15.03 -7.10
N ASP A 66 2.85 -15.79 -7.98
CA ASP A 66 2.50 -15.87 -9.41
C ASP A 66 1.00 -16.09 -9.69
N PRO A 67 0.29 -17.01 -8.99
CA PRO A 67 -1.14 -17.20 -9.24
C PRO A 67 -2.02 -15.97 -8.92
N ILE A 68 -1.60 -15.12 -7.98
CA ILE A 68 -2.29 -13.87 -7.63
C ILE A 68 -2.01 -12.82 -8.72
N ILE A 69 -0.76 -12.75 -9.19
CA ILE A 69 -0.35 -11.81 -10.23
C ILE A 69 -1.07 -12.12 -11.55
N GLU A 70 -1.11 -13.39 -11.98
CA GLU A 70 -1.82 -13.79 -13.19
C GLU A 70 -3.32 -13.43 -13.13
N GLN A 71 -3.96 -13.64 -11.97
CA GLN A 71 -5.35 -13.23 -11.76
C GLN A 71 -5.52 -11.72 -11.83
N ALA A 72 -4.61 -10.96 -11.22
CA ALA A 72 -4.64 -9.49 -11.27
C ALA A 72 -4.51 -8.99 -12.72
N ILE A 73 -3.60 -9.57 -13.51
CA ILE A 73 -3.42 -9.25 -14.93
C ILE A 73 -4.71 -9.50 -15.71
N ALA A 74 -5.30 -10.69 -15.57
CA ALA A 74 -6.54 -11.04 -16.25
C ALA A 74 -7.70 -10.08 -15.88
N LEU A 75 -7.80 -9.70 -14.60
CA LEU A 75 -8.79 -8.73 -14.12
C LEU A 75 -8.61 -7.36 -14.78
N CYS A 76 -7.38 -6.88 -14.86
CA CYS A 76 -7.09 -5.55 -15.40
C CYS A 76 -7.29 -5.48 -16.91
N GLN A 77 -6.93 -6.53 -17.65
CA GLN A 77 -7.22 -6.64 -19.09
C GLN A 77 -8.73 -6.60 -19.37
N ARG A 78 -9.54 -7.26 -18.53
CA ARG A 78 -11.01 -7.30 -18.69
C ARG A 78 -11.68 -5.97 -18.36
N ARG A 79 -11.18 -5.24 -17.37
CA ARG A 79 -11.85 -4.06 -16.81
C ARG A 79 -11.23 -2.72 -17.19
N ARG A 80 -10.17 -2.70 -18.01
CA ARG A 80 -9.36 -1.49 -18.33
C ARG A 80 -8.96 -0.71 -17.08
N MET A 81 -8.59 -1.44 -16.02
CA MET A 81 -8.27 -0.82 -14.72
C MET A 81 -6.85 -0.26 -14.63
N TRP A 82 -5.97 -0.61 -15.58
CA TRP A 82 -4.61 -0.08 -15.61
C TRP A 82 -4.43 0.99 -16.69
N ALA A 83 -4.02 2.18 -16.24
CA ALA A 83 -3.20 3.10 -17.00
C ALA A 83 -1.84 3.13 -16.28
N MET A 84 -0.77 2.78 -16.98
CA MET A 84 0.60 2.88 -16.45
C MET A 84 0.83 4.34 -16.07
N ARG A 85 1.03 4.61 -14.77
CA ARG A 85 1.24 5.94 -14.21
C ARG A 85 2.62 6.01 -13.56
#